data_AF-A0A1I4DKD2-F1
#
_entry.id   AF-A0A1I4DKD2-F1
#
_cell.length_a   1.000
_cell.length_b   1.000
_cell.length_c   1.000
_cell.angle_alpha   90.00
_cell.angle_beta   90.00
_cell.angle_gamma   90.00
#
_symmetry.space_group_name_H-M   'P 1'
#
loop_
_entity.id
_entity.type
_entity.pdbx_description
1 polymer ?
#
loop_
_entity_poly.entity_id
_entity_poly.type
_entity_poly.pdbx_seq_one_letter_code
_entity_poly.pdbx_strand_id
1 'polypeptide(L)'
;MKLVTRAQWGARPAKRGLTALPSARGVKVHYVGSRVNPSPTKTCGAHCRDMVRGIQNHHMDGNGWSTIAYNLLVCEHGTVFEGRGKGIMSAANGEGLNGGHYAVCALIGDKGLVEPTDELLNGLVDAIGYLRNHGAGREVKGHRDGYATSCPGDRLYRWVKAGARRPDAPEEKPIEVVIKNGIAVWPGRVLELVDPMMRGEDVRAWQARLARRGWKVDVDGWYGSQSRSVCRSWQRAVGLPVTGRVDEATWDSAWSWRPPTPGEVDETN
;
A
#
# COMPACT_ATOMS: atom_id res chain seq x y z
N MET A 1 -2.86 8.33 6.86
CA MET A 1 -1.39 8.60 6.91
C MET A 1 -1.01 9.96 7.53
N LYS A 2 -0.03 9.97 8.47
CA LYS A 2 0.71 11.16 8.93
C LYS A 2 2.07 11.26 8.19
N LEU A 3 2.14 12.00 7.09
CA LEU A 3 3.36 12.13 6.27
C LEU A 3 4.16 13.38 6.62
N VAL A 4 5.46 13.21 6.87
CA VAL A 4 6.46 14.28 7.03
C VAL A 4 7.34 14.32 5.78
N THR A 5 7.21 15.38 4.99
CA THR A 5 7.95 15.56 3.73
C THR A 5 9.44 15.78 3.96
N ARG A 6 10.24 15.61 2.90
CA ARG A 6 11.67 15.92 2.90
C ARG A 6 11.97 17.31 3.47
N ALA A 7 11.20 18.33 3.08
CA ALA A 7 11.38 19.69 3.60
C ALA A 7 11.08 19.77 5.10
N GLN A 8 10.00 19.13 5.56
CA GLN A 8 9.56 19.21 6.97
C GLN A 8 10.52 18.54 7.95
N TRP A 9 11.19 17.44 7.56
CA TRP A 9 12.23 16.85 8.41
C TRP A 9 13.62 17.43 8.15
N GLY A 10 13.78 18.37 7.22
CA GLY A 10 15.06 19.04 6.95
C GLY A 10 16.04 18.14 6.19
N ALA A 11 15.57 17.48 5.14
CA ALA A 11 16.39 16.65 4.27
C ALA A 11 17.44 17.47 3.54
N ARG A 12 18.66 16.94 3.51
CA ARG A 12 19.70 17.44 2.59
C ARG A 12 19.29 17.18 1.13
N PRO A 13 19.67 18.04 0.17
CA PRO A 13 19.49 17.77 -1.24
C PRO A 13 20.26 16.51 -1.67
N ALA A 14 19.79 15.85 -2.73
CA ALA A 14 20.48 14.69 -3.28
C ALA A 14 21.82 15.12 -3.93
N LYS A 15 22.91 14.36 -3.73
CA LYS A 15 24.22 14.65 -4.35
C LYS A 15 24.21 14.46 -5.86
N ARG A 16 23.33 13.60 -6.38
CA ARG A 16 23.23 13.21 -7.81
C ARG A 16 21.77 12.96 -8.18
N GLY A 17 21.47 12.94 -9.48
CA GLY A 17 20.15 12.56 -9.99
C GLY A 17 19.66 11.20 -9.47
N LEU A 18 18.35 11.07 -9.28
CA LEU A 18 17.72 9.84 -8.82
C LEU A 18 16.97 9.17 -9.98
N THR A 19 17.03 7.84 -10.03
CA THR A 19 16.37 7.06 -11.07
C THR A 19 14.87 6.97 -10.82
N ALA A 20 14.08 7.27 -11.85
CA ALA A 20 12.63 7.09 -11.80
C ALA A 20 12.25 5.61 -11.69
N LEU A 21 11.17 5.33 -10.96
CA LEU A 21 10.57 4.02 -10.81
C LEU A 21 9.05 4.14 -11.05
N PRO A 22 8.60 4.00 -12.32
CA PRO A 22 7.19 4.21 -12.66
C PRO A 22 6.27 3.15 -12.04
N SER A 23 6.74 1.92 -11.87
CA SER A 23 6.03 0.86 -11.17
C SER A 23 7.00 -0.11 -10.48
N ALA A 24 6.49 -0.87 -9.52
CA ALA A 24 7.22 -1.91 -8.81
C ALA A 24 6.28 -3.08 -8.50
N ARG A 25 6.82 -4.27 -8.19
CA ARG A 25 5.99 -5.43 -7.77
C ARG A 25 5.38 -5.27 -6.39
N GLY A 26 5.92 -4.35 -5.58
CA GLY A 26 5.40 -4.03 -4.26
C GLY A 26 6.42 -3.34 -3.37
N VAL A 27 6.43 -3.70 -2.08
CA VAL A 27 7.24 -3.10 -1.03
C VAL A 27 8.07 -4.16 -0.31
N LYS A 28 9.32 -3.83 -0.02
CA LYS A 28 10.15 -4.54 0.95
C LYS A 28 10.24 -3.74 2.25
N VAL A 29 9.98 -4.41 3.36
CA VAL A 29 10.11 -3.87 4.72
C VAL A 29 11.54 -4.05 5.18
N HIS A 30 12.07 -2.98 5.77
CA HIS A 30 13.41 -2.87 6.36
C HIS A 30 13.32 -2.43 7.82
N TYR A 31 14.44 -2.55 8.53
CA TYR A 31 14.65 -1.96 9.86
C TYR A 31 16.02 -1.28 9.92
N VAL A 32 16.30 -0.52 10.99
CA VAL A 32 17.60 0.15 11.15
C VAL A 32 18.72 -0.85 11.40
N GLY A 33 18.43 -1.97 12.08
CA GLY A 33 19.37 -3.08 12.28
C GLY A 33 20.60 -2.78 13.14
N SER A 34 20.59 -1.63 13.82
CA SER A 34 21.53 -1.26 14.87
C SER A 34 20.75 -0.68 16.05
N ARG A 35 21.43 -0.30 17.15
CA ARG A 35 20.76 0.24 18.33
C ARG A 35 19.89 1.45 17.96
N VAL A 36 18.60 1.36 18.28
CA VAL A 36 17.67 2.50 18.23
C VAL A 36 17.22 2.81 19.65
N ASN A 37 17.41 4.05 20.09
CA ASN A 37 16.88 4.48 21.39
C ASN A 37 15.40 4.88 21.22
N PRO A 38 14.49 4.36 22.06
CA PRO A 38 13.09 4.81 22.07
C PRO A 38 13.01 6.32 22.27
N SER A 39 11.96 6.92 21.72
CA SER A 39 11.68 8.34 21.89
C SER A 39 11.40 8.67 23.36
N PRO A 40 11.94 9.78 23.89
CA PRO A 40 11.61 10.25 25.22
C PRO A 40 10.18 10.81 25.31
N THR A 41 9.50 11.01 24.18
CA THR A 41 8.14 11.56 24.08
C THR A 41 7.15 10.57 23.51
N LYS A 42 5.89 10.67 23.93
CA LYS A 42 4.76 9.86 23.43
C LYS A 42 4.33 10.21 22.00
N THR A 43 4.81 11.32 21.46
CA THR A 43 4.49 11.79 20.10
C THR A 43 5.75 11.99 19.28
N CYS A 44 5.58 11.91 17.95
CA CYS A 44 6.66 12.16 17.01
C CYS A 44 7.16 13.61 17.12
N GLY A 45 8.48 13.78 17.20
CA GLY A 45 9.11 15.08 17.42
C GLY A 45 10.52 15.17 16.84
N ALA A 46 11.37 15.95 17.51
CA ALA A 46 12.76 16.15 17.11
C ALA A 46 13.55 14.84 17.07
N HIS A 47 13.41 13.99 18.10
CA HIS A 47 14.06 12.67 18.18
C HIS A 47 13.90 11.83 16.91
N CYS A 48 12.66 11.69 16.41
CA CYS A 48 12.38 10.93 15.20
C CYS A 48 12.99 11.58 13.95
N ARG A 49 12.90 12.91 13.83
CA ARG A 49 13.51 13.66 12.72
C ARG A 49 15.04 13.51 12.71
N ASP A 50 15.65 13.58 13.89
CA ASP A 50 17.10 13.48 14.04
C ASP A 50 17.60 12.08 13.72
N MET A 51 16.83 11.05 14.05
CA MET A 51 17.12 9.68 13.61
C MET A 51 17.10 9.55 12.08
N VAL A 52 16.08 10.11 11.40
CA VAL A 52 16.00 10.10 9.93
C VAL A 52 17.15 10.89 9.29
N ARG A 53 17.51 12.06 9.85
CA ARG A 53 18.69 12.83 9.43
C ARG A 53 19.98 12.05 9.62
N GLY A 54 20.13 11.37 10.76
CA GLY A 54 21.29 10.51 11.04
C GLY A 54 21.45 9.41 10.00
N ILE A 55 20.34 8.74 9.63
CA ILE A 55 20.34 7.73 8.56
C ILE A 55 20.71 8.36 7.22
N GLN A 56 20.16 9.54 6.87
CA GLN A 56 20.53 10.24 5.64
C GLN A 56 22.03 10.59 5.63
N ASN A 57 22.56 11.11 6.73
CA ASN A 57 23.96 11.49 6.85
C ASN A 57 24.88 10.28 6.72
N HIS A 58 24.58 9.17 7.38
CA HIS A 58 25.35 7.95 7.24
C HIS A 58 25.34 7.44 5.79
N HIS A 59 24.19 7.42 5.13
CA HIS A 59 24.11 7.03 3.73
C HIS A 59 24.89 7.96 2.79
N MET A 60 24.81 9.27 3.00
CA MET A 60 25.44 10.24 2.12
C MET A 60 26.95 10.35 2.35
N ASP A 61 27.37 10.42 3.61
CA ASP A 61 28.74 10.75 3.98
C ASP A 61 29.56 9.50 4.32
N GLY A 62 28.93 8.46 4.88
CA GLY A 62 29.56 7.16 5.09
C GLY A 62 29.60 6.31 3.82
N ASN A 63 28.43 6.08 3.19
CA ASN A 63 28.33 5.17 2.04
C ASN A 63 28.53 5.87 0.68
N GLY A 64 28.63 7.21 0.66
CA GLY A 64 28.76 7.98 -0.58
C GLY A 64 27.50 8.02 -1.44
N TRP A 65 26.34 7.61 -0.92
CA TRP A 65 25.08 7.55 -1.68
C TRP A 65 24.50 8.94 -1.95
N SER A 66 23.65 9.04 -2.97
CA SER A 66 23.07 10.32 -3.37
C SER A 66 22.18 10.93 -2.28
N THR A 67 21.40 10.10 -1.59
CA THR A 67 20.50 10.47 -0.49
C THR A 67 20.17 9.20 0.31
N ILE A 68 19.25 9.32 1.28
CA ILE A 68 18.72 8.19 2.04
C ILE A 68 18.24 7.06 1.11
N ALA A 69 18.51 5.80 1.46
CA ALA A 69 18.25 4.67 0.58
C ALA A 69 16.78 4.24 0.49
N TYR A 70 16.02 4.47 1.56
CA TYR A 70 14.63 4.06 1.68
C TYR A 70 13.70 5.05 0.99
N ASN A 71 12.56 4.55 0.48
CA ASN A 71 11.52 5.41 -0.09
C ASN A 71 10.75 6.12 1.01
N LEU A 72 10.39 5.40 2.07
CA LEU A 72 9.72 5.93 3.25
C LEU A 72 10.33 5.31 4.52
N LEU A 73 10.19 5.99 5.64
CA LEU A 73 10.57 5.50 6.96
C LEU A 73 9.42 5.70 7.95
N VAL A 74 9.29 4.86 8.97
CA VAL A 74 8.17 4.93 9.93
C VAL A 74 8.71 4.89 11.35
N CYS A 75 8.40 5.90 12.17
CA CYS A 75 8.78 5.92 13.58
C CYS A 75 7.83 5.13 14.48
N GLU A 76 8.24 4.95 15.74
CA GLU A 76 7.47 4.25 16.78
C GLU A 76 6.10 4.88 17.09
N HIS A 77 5.83 6.12 16.62
CA HIS A 77 4.54 6.79 16.75
C HIS A 77 3.68 6.72 15.48
N GLY A 78 4.07 5.87 14.51
CA GLY A 78 3.35 5.68 13.25
C GLY A 78 3.47 6.84 12.25
N THR A 79 4.36 7.81 12.50
CA THR A 79 4.61 8.90 11.55
C THR A 79 5.50 8.42 10.41
N VAL A 80 5.09 8.69 9.18
CA VAL A 80 5.78 8.31 7.95
C VAL A 80 6.66 9.47 7.48
N PHE A 81 7.94 9.24 7.29
CA PHE A 81 8.91 10.20 6.77
C PHE A 81 9.21 9.90 5.30
N GLU A 82 9.18 10.94 4.48
CA GLU A 82 9.53 10.83 3.07
C GLU A 82 11.05 10.70 2.90
N GLY A 83 11.50 9.55 2.39
CA GLY A 83 12.89 9.33 2.00
C GLY A 83 13.11 9.72 0.54
N ARG A 84 13.35 8.74 -0.33
CA ARG A 84 13.34 8.93 -1.79
C ARG A 84 11.94 9.22 -2.36
N GLY A 85 10.90 8.87 -1.61
CA GLY A 85 9.52 9.08 -2.00
C GLY A 85 9.00 8.06 -3.01
N LYS A 86 7.77 8.28 -3.46
CA LYS A 86 7.11 7.54 -4.53
C LYS A 86 7.75 7.86 -5.89
N GLY A 87 7.65 6.94 -6.85
CA GLY A 87 8.13 7.15 -8.22
C GLY A 87 9.66 7.15 -8.38
N ILE A 88 10.41 6.85 -7.32
CA ILE A 88 11.88 6.88 -7.31
C ILE A 88 12.42 5.52 -6.86
N MET A 89 13.46 5.04 -7.54
CA MET A 89 14.10 3.77 -7.24
C MET A 89 14.79 3.80 -5.87
N SER A 90 14.54 2.77 -5.06
CA SER A 90 15.22 2.58 -3.77
C SER A 90 16.74 2.34 -3.96
N ALA A 91 17.51 2.44 -2.87
CA ALA A 91 18.89 1.92 -2.84
C ALA A 91 19.10 0.89 -1.72
N ALA A 92 18.01 0.43 -1.09
CA ALA A 92 18.07 -0.38 0.13
C ALA A 92 17.94 -1.89 -0.13
N ASN A 93 17.39 -2.30 -1.28
CA ASN A 93 17.04 -3.70 -1.51
C ASN A 93 18.23 -4.54 -1.99
N GLY A 94 19.28 -3.90 -2.48
CA GLY A 94 20.45 -4.54 -3.08
C GLY A 94 20.49 -4.37 -4.61
N GLU A 95 21.67 -4.61 -5.17
CA GLU A 95 21.90 -4.58 -6.62
C GLU A 95 20.95 -5.53 -7.35
N GLY A 96 20.42 -5.11 -8.50
CA GLY A 96 19.41 -5.86 -9.26
C GLY A 96 18.00 -5.92 -8.63
N LEU A 97 17.83 -5.54 -7.36
CA LEU A 97 16.58 -5.67 -6.61
C LEU A 97 15.87 -4.33 -6.38
N ASN A 98 16.62 -3.23 -6.45
CA ASN A 98 16.13 -1.87 -6.18
C ASN A 98 14.97 -1.41 -7.09
N GLY A 99 14.92 -1.91 -8.33
CA GLY A 99 13.83 -1.63 -9.28
C GLY A 99 12.62 -2.56 -9.13
N GLY A 100 12.71 -3.64 -8.35
CA GLY A 100 11.62 -4.59 -8.17
C GLY A 100 10.60 -4.17 -7.11
N HIS A 101 11.04 -3.41 -6.11
CA HIS A 101 10.26 -3.06 -4.93
C HIS A 101 10.65 -1.69 -4.39
N TYR A 102 9.67 -0.94 -3.90
CA TYR A 102 9.94 0.16 -2.99
C TYR A 102 10.49 -0.37 -1.65
N ALA A 103 11.17 0.48 -0.89
CA ALA A 103 11.70 0.13 0.43
C ALA A 103 11.10 1.03 1.52
N VAL A 104 10.49 0.41 2.54
CA VAL A 104 9.97 1.12 3.73
C VAL A 104 10.74 0.66 4.96
N CYS A 105 11.39 1.57 5.67
CA CYS A 105 12.17 1.27 6.87
C CYS A 105 11.40 1.56 8.16
N ALA A 106 11.20 0.55 9.00
CA ALA A 106 10.81 0.75 10.38
C ALA A 106 11.99 1.33 11.17
N LEU A 107 11.77 2.40 11.92
CA LEU A 107 12.79 3.01 12.79
C LEU A 107 12.91 2.25 14.11
N ILE A 108 13.23 0.96 14.00
CA ILE A 108 13.53 0.06 15.13
C ILE A 108 14.87 -0.63 14.87
N GLY A 109 15.49 -1.07 15.96
CA GLY A 109 16.81 -1.68 15.98
C GLY A 109 16.81 -3.18 16.20
N ASP A 110 18.01 -3.74 16.26
CA ASP A 110 18.29 -5.05 16.86
C ASP A 110 18.52 -4.95 18.39
N LYS A 111 18.75 -3.73 18.89
CA LYS A 111 18.94 -3.36 20.30
C LYS A 111 18.18 -2.07 20.61
N GLY A 112 17.78 -1.90 21.87
CA GLY A 112 16.99 -0.75 22.32
C GLY A 112 15.51 -0.93 21.97
N LEU A 113 14.96 -0.08 21.11
CA LEU A 113 13.62 -0.25 20.56
C LEU A 113 13.63 -1.38 19.51
N VAL A 114 13.26 -2.60 19.94
CA VAL A 114 13.25 -3.81 19.10
C VAL A 114 11.84 -4.28 18.79
N GLU A 115 10.89 -4.09 19.71
CA GLU A 115 9.49 -4.42 19.47
C GLU A 115 8.84 -3.32 18.63
N PRO A 116 8.22 -3.64 17.48
CA PRO A 116 7.40 -2.67 16.78
C PRO A 116 6.15 -2.34 17.61
N THR A 117 5.91 -1.06 17.84
CA THR A 117 4.66 -0.57 18.44
C THR A 117 3.49 -0.74 17.47
N ASP A 118 2.26 -0.75 18.00
CA ASP A 118 1.07 -0.85 17.15
C ASP A 118 0.96 0.36 16.22
N GLU A 119 1.31 1.56 16.69
CA GLU A 119 1.35 2.76 15.87
C GLU A 119 2.37 2.64 14.74
N LEU A 120 3.55 2.05 14.99
CA LEU A 120 4.53 1.81 13.94
C LEU A 120 4.00 0.84 12.90
N LEU A 121 3.41 -0.28 13.31
CA LEU A 121 2.80 -1.24 12.38
C LEU A 121 1.69 -0.57 11.57
N ASN A 122 0.89 0.28 12.20
CA ASN A 122 -0.12 1.10 11.53
C ASN A 122 0.47 2.09 10.52
N GLY A 123 1.58 2.75 10.86
CA GLY A 123 2.30 3.63 9.94
C GLY A 123 2.96 2.87 8.77
N LEU A 124 3.41 1.62 8.98
CA LEU A 124 3.90 0.77 7.90
C LEU A 124 2.78 0.40 6.93
N VAL A 125 1.58 0.07 7.43
CA VAL A 125 0.40 -0.16 6.58
C VAL A 125 0.06 1.09 5.76
N ASP A 126 0.05 2.27 6.38
CA ASP A 126 -0.17 3.56 5.70
C ASP A 126 0.86 3.79 4.59
N ALA A 127 2.15 3.59 4.89
CA ALA A 127 3.24 3.75 3.94
C ALA A 127 3.12 2.79 2.73
N ILE A 128 2.76 1.52 2.98
CA ILE A 128 2.52 0.53 1.92
C ILE A 128 1.30 0.93 1.07
N GLY A 129 0.21 1.36 1.70
CA GLY A 129 -1.00 1.83 1.01
C GLY A 129 -0.71 3.05 0.14
N TYR A 130 0.03 4.02 0.66
CA TYR A 130 0.47 5.20 -0.09
C TYR A 130 1.29 4.79 -1.32
N LEU A 131 2.27 3.89 -1.20
CA LEU A 131 3.09 3.46 -2.33
C LEU A 131 2.27 2.67 -3.37
N ARG A 132 1.29 1.86 -2.94
CA ARG A 132 0.38 1.15 -3.85
C ARG A 132 -0.44 2.10 -4.70
N ASN A 133 -0.94 3.18 -4.10
CA ASN A 133 -1.64 4.25 -4.82
C ASN A 133 -0.74 5.02 -5.81
N HIS A 134 0.57 4.75 -5.81
CA HIS A 134 1.56 5.39 -6.66
C HIS A 134 2.48 4.39 -7.38
N GLY A 135 1.93 3.24 -7.78
CA GLY A 135 2.58 2.31 -8.71
C GLY A 135 3.29 1.12 -8.06
N ALA A 136 3.23 0.97 -6.73
CA ALA A 136 3.66 -0.27 -6.10
C ALA A 136 2.59 -1.37 -6.29
N GLY A 137 3.04 -2.57 -6.65
CA GLY A 137 2.21 -3.76 -6.67
C GLY A 137 1.91 -4.29 -5.27
N ARG A 138 1.44 -5.53 -5.23
CA ARG A 138 0.80 -6.11 -4.04
C ARG A 138 1.78 -6.79 -3.09
N GLU A 139 2.97 -7.14 -3.56
CA GLU A 139 3.94 -7.86 -2.75
C GLU A 139 4.33 -7.04 -1.51
N VAL A 140 4.26 -7.66 -0.34
CA VAL A 140 4.88 -7.16 0.88
C VAL A 140 5.86 -8.22 1.34
N LYS A 141 7.15 -7.89 1.32
CA LYS A 141 8.25 -8.81 1.59
C LYS A 141 9.19 -8.22 2.63
N GLY A 142 9.96 -9.04 3.32
CA GLY A 142 11.14 -8.57 4.05
C GLY A 142 12.31 -8.37 3.09
N HIS A 143 13.32 -7.59 3.49
CA HIS A 143 14.58 -7.52 2.72
C HIS A 143 15.18 -8.91 2.48
N ARG A 144 15.14 -9.76 3.52
CA ARG A 144 15.59 -11.17 3.50
C ARG A 144 14.90 -12.08 2.48
N ASP A 145 13.74 -11.71 1.93
CA ASP A 145 13.06 -12.51 0.89
C ASP A 145 13.69 -12.37 -0.50
N GLY A 146 14.69 -11.50 -0.67
CA GLY A 146 15.45 -11.48 -1.92
C GLY A 146 16.91 -11.07 -1.77
N TYR A 147 17.41 -10.94 -0.55
CA TYR A 147 18.82 -10.65 -0.28
C TYR A 147 19.25 -11.45 0.95
N ALA A 148 20.49 -11.95 0.98
CA ALA A 148 21.00 -12.72 2.13
C ALA A 148 21.32 -11.77 3.30
N THR A 149 20.33 -11.53 4.17
CA THR A 149 20.44 -10.60 5.31
C THR A 149 19.48 -10.98 6.43
N SER A 150 19.73 -10.51 7.65
CA SER A 150 18.80 -10.57 8.76
C SER A 150 17.71 -9.49 8.70
N CYS A 151 17.82 -8.47 7.83
CA CYS A 151 16.80 -7.43 7.68
C CYS A 151 15.45 -8.05 7.18
N PRO A 152 14.27 -7.72 7.76
CA PRO A 152 13.97 -6.64 8.71
C PRO A 152 13.98 -7.02 10.20
N GLY A 153 14.68 -8.09 10.58
CA GLY A 153 14.57 -8.68 11.90
C GLY A 153 13.33 -9.58 12.04
N ASP A 154 13.34 -10.48 13.02
CA ASP A 154 12.36 -11.57 13.09
C ASP A 154 10.95 -11.11 13.46
N ARG A 155 10.81 -10.05 14.27
CA ARG A 155 9.51 -9.51 14.70
C ARG A 155 8.74 -8.90 13.52
N LEU A 156 9.39 -8.01 12.77
CA LEU A 156 8.81 -7.44 11.55
C LEU A 156 8.62 -8.50 10.47
N TYR A 157 9.54 -9.45 10.34
CA TYR A 157 9.40 -10.51 9.34
C TYR A 157 8.16 -11.38 9.64
N ARG A 158 7.91 -11.74 10.91
CA ARG A 158 6.68 -12.44 11.31
C ARG A 158 5.44 -11.65 10.94
N TRP A 159 5.42 -10.35 11.21
CA TRP A 159 4.32 -9.47 10.82
C TRP A 159 4.11 -9.40 9.30
N VAL A 160 5.19 -9.31 8.51
CA VAL A 160 5.12 -9.38 7.04
C VAL A 160 4.53 -10.71 6.59
N LYS A 161 4.99 -11.84 7.14
CA LYS A 161 4.49 -13.18 6.80
C LYS A 161 3.03 -13.39 7.22
N ALA A 162 2.57 -12.71 8.27
CA ALA A 162 1.15 -12.65 8.66
C ALA A 162 0.30 -11.72 7.76
N GLY A 163 0.89 -11.14 6.71
CA GLY A 163 0.20 -10.36 5.70
C GLY A 163 0.17 -8.85 5.98
N ALA A 164 1.09 -8.35 6.82
CA ALA A 164 1.30 -6.93 7.07
C ALA A 164 -0.01 -6.18 7.45
N ARG A 165 -0.70 -6.68 8.47
CA ARG A 165 -2.01 -6.20 8.91
C ARG A 165 -1.89 -5.19 10.05
N ARG A 166 -2.88 -4.30 10.19
CA ARG A 166 -2.99 -3.46 11.39
C ARG A 166 -3.22 -4.33 12.62
N PRO A 167 -2.55 -4.08 13.76
CA PRO A 167 -2.74 -4.86 14.99
C PRO A 167 -4.12 -4.64 15.63
N ASP A 168 -4.67 -3.44 15.50
CA ASP A 168 -5.94 -2.99 16.09
C ASP A 168 -7.14 -3.15 15.15
N ALA A 169 -6.93 -3.67 13.93
CA ALA A 169 -8.04 -4.01 13.08
C ALA A 169 -8.88 -5.10 13.79
N PRO A 170 -10.20 -4.89 13.96
CA PRO A 170 -11.08 -5.99 14.33
C PRO A 170 -10.77 -7.16 13.40
N GLU A 171 -10.81 -8.38 13.93
CA GLU A 171 -10.80 -9.54 13.05
C GLU A 171 -11.95 -9.36 12.07
N GLU A 172 -11.63 -9.02 10.81
CA GLU A 172 -12.62 -8.89 9.76
C GLU A 172 -13.20 -10.28 9.60
N LYS A 173 -14.40 -10.51 10.18
CA LYS A 173 -15.19 -11.68 9.84
C LYS A 173 -15.25 -11.72 8.32
N PRO A 174 -14.84 -12.82 7.67
CA PRO A 174 -14.88 -12.91 6.22
C PRO A 174 -16.27 -12.51 5.75
N ILE A 175 -16.34 -11.50 4.89
CA ILE A 175 -17.60 -11.19 4.21
C ILE A 175 -17.82 -12.31 3.22
N GLU A 176 -18.74 -13.20 3.55
CA GLU A 176 -19.13 -14.29 2.68
C GLU A 176 -19.98 -13.74 1.53
N VAL A 177 -19.53 -14.01 0.31
CA VAL A 177 -20.30 -13.69 -0.89
C VAL A 177 -21.29 -14.84 -1.12
N VAL A 178 -22.53 -14.62 -0.68
CA VAL A 178 -23.60 -15.60 -0.87
C VAL A 178 -24.09 -15.56 -2.31
N ILE A 179 -24.07 -16.72 -2.99
CA ILE A 179 -24.64 -16.87 -4.33
C ILE A 179 -26.04 -17.49 -4.22
N LYS A 180 -27.06 -16.80 -4.72
CA LYS A 180 -28.43 -17.33 -4.85
C LYS A 180 -28.83 -17.32 -6.32
N ASN A 181 -29.22 -18.48 -6.86
CA ASN A 181 -29.62 -18.64 -8.26
C ASN A 181 -28.60 -18.07 -9.27
N GLY A 182 -27.30 -18.20 -8.98
CA GLY A 182 -26.21 -17.68 -9.83
C GLY A 182 -25.95 -16.18 -9.71
N ILE A 183 -26.70 -15.46 -8.87
CA ILE A 183 -26.54 -14.03 -8.58
C ILE A 183 -25.88 -13.88 -7.22
N ALA A 184 -24.83 -13.07 -7.13
CA ALA A 184 -24.24 -12.75 -5.84
C ALA A 184 -25.12 -11.74 -5.12
N VAL A 185 -25.56 -12.08 -3.90
CA VAL A 185 -26.33 -11.19 -3.04
C VAL A 185 -25.43 -10.04 -2.59
N TRP A 186 -26.00 -8.84 -2.49
CA TRP A 186 -25.31 -7.65 -1.98
C TRP A 186 -24.67 -7.93 -0.60
N PRO A 187 -23.34 -7.74 -0.43
CA PRO A 187 -22.63 -8.00 0.82
C PRO A 187 -22.92 -7.02 1.97
N GLY A 188 -23.76 -6.00 1.76
CA GLY A 188 -24.16 -5.07 2.81
C GLY A 188 -23.14 -3.95 3.11
N ARG A 189 -22.10 -3.74 2.29
CA ARG A 189 -21.19 -2.59 2.42
C ARG A 189 -20.72 -2.03 1.09
N VAL A 190 -20.61 -0.70 1.00
CA VAL A 190 -20.12 0.01 -0.19
C VAL A 190 -18.64 -0.26 -0.42
N LEU A 191 -18.25 -0.67 -1.64
CA LEU A 191 -16.83 -0.84 -2.00
C LEU A 191 -16.29 0.46 -2.60
N GLU A 192 -15.25 1.02 -1.98
CA GLU A 192 -14.69 2.29 -2.41
C GLU A 192 -13.19 2.42 -2.11
N LEU A 193 -12.55 3.37 -2.81
CA LEU A 193 -11.13 3.65 -2.64
C LEU A 193 -10.94 4.54 -1.41
N VAL A 194 -10.46 3.96 -0.32
CA VAL A 194 -10.16 4.63 0.95
C VAL A 194 -8.72 4.39 1.40
N ASP A 195 -8.28 5.06 2.47
CA ASP A 195 -6.98 4.84 3.11
C ASP A 195 -7.18 4.33 4.54
N PRO A 196 -6.80 3.08 4.87
CA PRO A 196 -6.19 2.07 4.00
C PRO A 196 -7.16 1.50 2.98
N MET A 197 -6.64 1.04 1.84
CA MET A 197 -7.45 0.48 0.75
C MET A 197 -8.37 -0.65 1.22
N MET A 198 -9.67 -0.57 0.87
CA MET A 198 -10.63 -1.63 1.19
C MET A 198 -10.22 -2.95 0.55
N ARG A 199 -10.55 -4.06 1.21
CA ARG A 199 -10.31 -5.41 0.70
C ARG A 199 -11.33 -6.42 1.18
N GLY A 200 -11.41 -7.55 0.50
CA GLY A 200 -12.24 -8.68 0.91
C GLY A 200 -12.61 -9.59 -0.25
N GLU A 201 -13.28 -10.69 0.07
CA GLU A 201 -13.82 -11.61 -0.93
C GLU A 201 -15.00 -11.01 -1.72
N ASP A 202 -15.71 -10.05 -1.14
CA ASP A 202 -16.68 -9.19 -1.82
C ASP A 202 -16.03 -8.35 -2.94
N VAL A 203 -14.91 -7.69 -2.64
CA VAL A 203 -14.13 -6.95 -3.63
C VAL A 203 -13.64 -7.91 -4.73
N ARG A 204 -13.11 -9.08 -4.34
CA ARG A 204 -12.65 -10.10 -5.30
C ARG A 204 -13.79 -10.58 -6.19
N ALA A 205 -14.97 -10.83 -5.62
CA ALA A 205 -16.12 -11.33 -6.37
C ALA A 205 -16.62 -10.31 -7.39
N TRP A 206 -16.72 -9.03 -7.02
CA TRP A 206 -17.12 -7.98 -7.95
C TRP A 206 -16.09 -7.78 -9.07
N GLN A 207 -14.79 -7.76 -8.73
CA GLN A 207 -13.71 -7.71 -9.73
C GLN A 207 -13.77 -8.92 -10.67
N ALA A 208 -13.91 -10.14 -10.14
CA ALA A 208 -14.03 -11.36 -10.92
C ALA A 208 -15.24 -11.32 -11.85
N ARG A 209 -16.37 -10.76 -11.38
CA ARG A 209 -17.57 -10.61 -12.20
C ARG A 209 -17.34 -9.68 -13.37
N LEU A 210 -16.74 -8.51 -13.16
CA LEU A 210 -16.45 -7.59 -14.26
C LEU A 210 -15.35 -8.10 -15.21
N ALA A 211 -14.34 -8.80 -14.69
CA ALA A 211 -13.35 -9.48 -15.53
C ALA A 211 -14.00 -10.52 -16.46
N ARG A 212 -14.93 -11.33 -15.97
CA ARG A 212 -15.73 -12.26 -16.79
C ARG A 212 -16.61 -11.57 -17.83
N ARG A 213 -16.93 -10.28 -17.62
CA ARG A 213 -17.64 -9.43 -18.59
C ARG A 213 -16.72 -8.74 -19.58
N GLY A 214 -15.42 -9.04 -19.56
CA GLY A 214 -14.42 -8.49 -20.49
C GLY A 214 -13.78 -7.18 -20.04
N TRP A 215 -14.07 -6.69 -18.84
CA TRP A 215 -13.41 -5.50 -18.32
C TRP A 215 -12.01 -5.81 -17.79
N LYS A 216 -11.05 -4.95 -18.09
CA LYS A 216 -9.67 -5.09 -17.61
C LYS A 216 -9.56 -4.61 -16.15
N VAL A 217 -9.65 -5.55 -15.21
CA VAL A 217 -9.50 -5.33 -13.77
C VAL A 217 -8.72 -6.48 -13.15
N ASP A 218 -7.82 -6.17 -12.20
CA ASP A 218 -7.13 -7.20 -11.44
C ASP A 218 -8.08 -7.84 -10.42
N VAL A 219 -8.17 -9.18 -10.40
CA VAL A 219 -9.03 -9.94 -9.47
C VAL A 219 -8.25 -10.24 -8.20
N ASP A 220 -8.09 -9.20 -7.41
CA ASP A 220 -7.03 -9.12 -6.42
C ASP A 220 -7.60 -9.04 -5.00
N GLY A 221 -8.87 -8.65 -4.86
CA GLY A 221 -9.58 -8.48 -3.61
C GLY A 221 -9.27 -7.16 -2.90
N TRP A 222 -8.68 -6.19 -3.59
CA TRP A 222 -8.40 -4.85 -3.08
C TRP A 222 -9.03 -3.77 -3.96
N TYR A 223 -9.74 -2.83 -3.34
CA TYR A 223 -10.43 -1.77 -4.07
C TYR A 223 -9.48 -0.58 -4.35
N GLY A 224 -8.58 -0.77 -5.33
CA GLY A 224 -7.62 0.24 -5.75
C GLY A 224 -8.12 1.24 -6.78
N SER A 225 -7.20 2.09 -7.25
CA SER A 225 -7.46 3.07 -8.31
C SER A 225 -7.97 2.44 -9.61
N GLN A 226 -7.47 1.25 -9.97
CA GLN A 226 -7.97 0.48 -11.11
C GLN A 226 -9.41 0.03 -10.90
N SER A 227 -9.74 -0.55 -9.73
CA SER A 227 -11.11 -0.94 -9.34
C SER A 227 -12.07 0.25 -9.42
N ARG A 228 -11.68 1.42 -8.87
CA ARG A 228 -12.46 2.66 -8.98
C ARG A 228 -12.64 3.12 -10.43
N SER A 229 -11.59 3.05 -11.25
CA SER A 229 -11.66 3.41 -12.68
C SER A 229 -12.64 2.50 -13.44
N VAL A 230 -12.54 1.19 -13.24
CA VAL A 230 -13.41 0.19 -13.85
C VAL A 230 -14.86 0.34 -13.36
N CYS A 231 -15.07 0.61 -12.07
CA CYS A 231 -16.40 0.92 -11.52
C CYS A 231 -17.04 2.11 -12.22
N ARG A 232 -16.30 3.21 -12.41
CA ARG A 232 -16.81 4.39 -13.13
C ARG A 232 -17.18 4.04 -14.58
N SER A 233 -16.38 3.22 -15.25
CA SER A 233 -16.66 2.80 -16.62
C SER A 233 -17.86 1.86 -16.71
N TRP A 234 -18.01 0.94 -15.76
CA TRP A 234 -19.18 0.07 -15.63
C TRP A 234 -20.45 0.89 -15.40
N GLN A 235 -20.45 1.78 -14.42
CA GLN A 235 -21.59 2.65 -14.11
C GLN A 235 -22.07 3.44 -15.34
N ARG A 236 -21.13 3.99 -16.13
CA ARG A 236 -21.47 4.64 -17.41
C ARG A 236 -22.14 3.68 -18.39
N ALA A 237 -21.60 2.47 -18.54
CA ALA A 237 -22.09 1.47 -19.49
C ALA A 237 -23.50 0.96 -19.14
N VAL A 238 -23.89 1.02 -17.86
CA VAL A 238 -25.20 0.54 -17.39
C VAL A 238 -26.16 1.68 -16.99
N GLY A 239 -25.81 2.93 -17.28
CA GLY A 239 -26.68 4.10 -17.02
C GLY A 239 -26.84 4.49 -15.54
N LEU A 240 -25.90 4.10 -14.67
CA LEU A 240 -25.90 4.46 -13.25
C LEU A 240 -25.07 5.73 -12.96
N PRO A 241 -25.33 6.44 -11.84
CA PRO A 241 -24.49 7.55 -11.39
C PRO A 241 -23.01 7.16 -11.28
N VAL A 242 -22.12 7.98 -11.86
CA VAL A 242 -20.68 7.67 -11.97
C VAL A 242 -19.91 8.05 -10.71
N THR A 243 -20.16 7.33 -9.61
CA THR A 243 -19.55 7.57 -8.29
C THR A 243 -18.15 6.97 -8.18
N GLY A 244 -17.90 5.85 -8.88
CA GLY A 244 -16.71 5.01 -8.66
C GLY A 244 -16.74 4.25 -7.33
N ARG A 245 -17.92 4.17 -6.70
CA ARG A 245 -18.21 3.38 -5.51
C ARG A 245 -19.16 2.26 -5.93
N VAL A 246 -18.92 1.04 -5.49
CA VAL A 246 -19.85 -0.08 -5.71
C VAL A 246 -20.84 -0.07 -4.56
N ASP A 247 -21.98 0.55 -4.77
CA ASP A 247 -23.18 0.42 -3.94
C ASP A 247 -24.03 -0.78 -4.40
N GLU A 248 -25.18 -1.02 -3.74
CA GLU A 248 -26.07 -2.14 -4.04
C GLU A 248 -26.52 -2.15 -5.51
N ALA A 249 -26.91 -1.00 -6.06
CA ALA A 249 -27.31 -0.91 -7.47
C ALA A 249 -26.14 -1.22 -8.45
N THR A 250 -24.94 -0.72 -8.15
CA THR A 250 -23.73 -0.99 -8.94
C THR A 250 -23.32 -2.46 -8.83
N TRP A 251 -23.49 -3.07 -7.66
CA TRP A 251 -23.27 -4.50 -7.46
C TRP A 251 -24.27 -5.32 -8.25
N ASP A 252 -25.56 -5.13 -8.02
CA ASP A 252 -26.63 -5.92 -8.65
C ASP A 252 -26.57 -5.85 -10.17
N SER A 253 -26.32 -4.67 -10.74
CA SER A 253 -26.12 -4.52 -12.19
C SER A 253 -24.98 -5.41 -12.71
N ALA A 254 -23.88 -5.55 -11.97
CA ALA A 254 -22.77 -6.42 -12.36
C ALA A 254 -23.21 -7.88 -12.51
N TRP A 255 -24.23 -8.36 -11.80
CA TRP A 255 -24.77 -9.71 -11.97
C TRP A 255 -25.95 -9.78 -12.94
N SER A 256 -26.89 -8.83 -12.89
CA SER A 256 -28.15 -8.88 -13.64
C SER A 256 -28.05 -8.34 -15.08
N TRP A 257 -27.13 -7.42 -15.36
CA TRP A 257 -27.05 -6.74 -16.66
C TRP A 257 -26.76 -7.70 -17.82
N ARG A 258 -27.46 -7.48 -18.94
CA ARG A 258 -27.24 -8.14 -20.23
C ARG A 258 -26.92 -7.09 -21.30
N PRO A 259 -26.02 -7.38 -22.25
CA PRO A 259 -25.80 -6.48 -23.36
C PRO A 259 -27.09 -6.29 -24.15
N PRO A 260 -27.33 -5.09 -24.73
CA PRO A 260 -28.45 -4.87 -25.64
C PRO A 260 -28.38 -5.90 -26.77
N THR A 261 -29.52 -6.52 -27.09
CA THR A 261 -29.62 -7.45 -28.21
C THR A 261 -29.44 -6.66 -29.51
N PRO A 262 -28.57 -7.06 -30.46
CA PRO A 262 -28.48 -6.38 -31.75
C PRO A 262 -29.85 -6.40 -32.45
N GLY A 263 -30.51 -5.24 -32.52
CA GLY A 263 -31.83 -5.09 -33.15
C GLY A 263 -32.95 -4.56 -32.25
N GLU A 264 -32.75 -4.45 -30.93
CA GLU A 264 -33.67 -3.70 -30.08
C GLU A 264 -33.32 -2.21 -30.16
N VAL A 265 -33.85 -1.54 -31.18
CA VAL A 265 -34.00 -0.09 -31.18
C VAL A 265 -35.04 0.27 -30.13
N ASP A 266 -34.67 1.14 -29.20
CA ASP A 266 -35.57 1.76 -28.24
C ASP A 266 -36.53 2.69 -29.00
N GLU A 267 -37.72 2.18 -29.32
CA GLU A 267 -38.85 2.98 -29.77
C GLU A 267 -39.55 3.60 -28.56
N THR A 268 -38.88 4.46 -27.79
CA THR A 268 -39.60 5.46 -26.98
C THR A 268 -38.86 6.80 -26.95
N ASN A 269 -39.58 7.82 -27.43
CA ASN A 269 -39.27 9.25 -27.38
C ASN A 269 -38.87 9.76 -25.98
#